data_AF-A0A2E1Q869-F1
#
_entry.id   AF-A0A2E1Q869-F1
#
_cell.length_a   1.000
_cell.length_b   1.000
_cell.length_c   1.000
_cell.angle_alpha   90.00
_cell.angle_beta   90.00
_cell.angle_gamma   90.00
#
_symmetry.space_group_name_H-M   'P 1'
#
loop_
_entity.id
_entity.type
_entity.pdbx_description
1 polymer ?
#
loop_
_entity_poly.entity_id
_entity_poly.type
_entity_poly.pdbx_seq_one_letter_code
_entity_poly.pdbx_strand_id
1 'polypeptide(L)'
;MIIYIYARLYGIDKNSLKEKIEKISELLHFNNYLYYYPKSLSFGLKRVIMFARSVIHNPDIILLDEPTANIDPKFRSVIWNYICNSLNKSTIFFTTNNFNDAQDYSNRIAILYNGNIKYNGTFENLVNNTHGLARFSIIFKDKIPNDFIKIISLNPKIINSSFSDNIFKFYSVDKLECFRILKQALNSEIEDIDISNCSLEDIFKGIEIDNG
;
A
#
# COMPACT_ATOMS: atom_id res chain seq x y z
N MET A 1 27.89 -8.71 -11.82
CA MET A 1 29.10 -8.27 -11.09
C MET A 1 28.81 -7.68 -9.69
N ILE A 2 27.86 -6.73 -9.54
CA ILE A 2 27.59 -6.07 -8.24
C ILE A 2 27.08 -7.04 -7.16
N ILE A 3 26.11 -7.88 -7.49
CA ILE A 3 25.57 -8.89 -6.56
C ILE A 3 26.67 -9.83 -6.07
N TYR A 4 27.54 -10.27 -6.98
CA TYR A 4 28.65 -11.16 -6.68
C TYR A 4 29.62 -10.55 -5.65
N ILE A 5 30.03 -9.29 -5.85
CA ILE A 5 30.93 -8.61 -4.90
C ILE A 5 30.28 -8.53 -3.51
N TYR A 6 29.01 -8.13 -3.45
CA TYR A 6 28.31 -8.00 -2.18
C TYR A 6 28.20 -9.33 -1.45
N ALA A 7 27.79 -10.40 -2.14
CA ALA A 7 27.73 -11.73 -1.57
C ALA A 7 29.09 -12.23 -1.04
N ARG A 8 30.19 -11.89 -1.71
CA ARG A 8 31.55 -12.23 -1.24
C ARG A 8 31.93 -11.48 0.04
N LEU A 9 31.47 -10.24 0.22
CA LEU A 9 31.68 -9.48 1.46
C LEU A 9 30.96 -10.13 2.66
N TYR A 10 29.82 -10.78 2.40
CA TYR A 10 29.09 -11.56 3.41
C TYR A 10 29.58 -13.01 3.55
N GLY A 11 30.76 -13.34 3.03
CA GLY A 11 31.40 -14.63 3.25
C GLY A 11 30.79 -15.81 2.47
N ILE A 12 29.95 -15.56 1.46
CA ILE A 12 29.39 -16.65 0.64
C ILE A 12 30.49 -17.29 -0.21
N ASP A 13 30.59 -18.63 -0.17
CA ASP A 13 31.53 -19.41 -0.99
C ASP A 13 31.31 -19.15 -2.49
N LYS A 14 32.40 -18.94 -3.23
CA LYS A 14 32.42 -18.79 -4.69
C LYS A 14 31.69 -19.92 -5.42
N ASN A 15 31.85 -21.15 -4.96
CA ASN A 15 31.31 -22.35 -5.60
C ASN A 15 29.77 -22.35 -5.56
N SER A 16 29.18 -21.94 -4.44
CA SER A 16 27.71 -21.84 -4.29
C SER A 16 27.14 -20.51 -4.80
N LEU A 17 27.97 -19.48 -4.92
CA LEU A 17 27.49 -18.14 -5.26
C LEU A 17 26.94 -18.04 -6.68
N LYS A 18 27.55 -18.71 -7.65
CA LYS A 18 27.07 -18.66 -9.04
C LYS A 18 25.64 -19.19 -9.14
N GLU A 19 25.39 -20.35 -8.56
CA GLU A 19 24.06 -20.97 -8.49
C GLU A 19 23.06 -20.09 -7.72
N LYS A 20 23.46 -19.49 -6.60
CA LYS A 20 22.61 -18.52 -5.87
C LYS A 20 22.24 -17.31 -6.72
N ILE A 21 23.18 -16.74 -7.47
CA ILE A 21 22.94 -15.59 -8.35
C ILE A 21 21.99 -15.96 -9.48
N GLU A 22 22.19 -17.13 -10.10
CA GLU A 22 21.32 -17.63 -11.16
C GLU A 22 19.88 -17.80 -10.62
N LYS A 23 19.73 -18.54 -9.52
CA LYS A 23 18.43 -18.78 -8.88
C LYS A 23 17.70 -17.49 -8.49
N ILE A 24 18.38 -16.55 -7.81
CA ILE A 24 17.73 -15.29 -7.42
C ILE A 24 17.38 -14.43 -8.64
N SER A 25 18.19 -14.48 -9.71
CA SER A 25 17.93 -13.73 -10.94
C SER A 25 16.73 -14.27 -11.73
N GLU A 26 16.47 -15.58 -11.64
CA GLU A 26 15.28 -16.20 -12.21
C GLU A 26 14.03 -15.82 -11.41
N LEU A 27 14.08 -15.97 -10.08
CA LEU A 27 12.95 -15.64 -9.19
C LEU A 27 12.55 -14.17 -9.25
N LEU A 28 13.51 -13.28 -9.50
CA LEU A 28 13.30 -11.83 -9.63
C LEU A 28 13.27 -11.36 -11.10
N HIS A 29 13.22 -12.28 -12.07
CA HIS A 29 13.06 -12.00 -13.49
C HIS A 29 14.08 -10.99 -14.09
N PHE A 30 15.35 -11.08 -13.68
CA PHE A 30 16.43 -10.26 -14.22
C PHE A 30 17.61 -11.06 -14.80
N ASN A 31 17.49 -12.38 -14.94
CA ASN A 31 18.52 -13.27 -15.52
C ASN A 31 19.14 -12.74 -16.83
N ASN A 32 18.32 -12.22 -17.75
CA ASN A 32 18.78 -11.67 -19.04
C ASN A 32 19.63 -10.39 -18.91
N TYR A 33 19.67 -9.78 -17.72
CA TYR A 33 20.35 -8.51 -17.45
C TYR A 33 21.58 -8.66 -16.54
N LEU A 34 21.97 -9.88 -16.18
CA LEU A 34 23.11 -10.15 -15.26
C LEU A 34 24.44 -9.52 -15.70
N TYR A 35 24.63 -9.41 -17.02
CA TYR A 35 25.85 -8.90 -17.65
C TYR A 35 25.72 -7.47 -18.19
N TYR A 36 24.56 -6.83 -17.99
CA TYR A 36 24.34 -5.45 -18.41
C TYR A 36 25.02 -4.48 -17.44
N TYR A 37 25.51 -3.37 -17.98
CA TYR A 37 26.04 -2.30 -17.14
C TYR A 37 24.89 -1.61 -16.39
N PRO A 38 25.08 -1.22 -15.11
CA PRO A 38 24.03 -0.54 -14.35
C PRO A 38 23.45 0.68 -15.08
N LYS A 39 24.26 1.42 -15.82
CA LYS A 39 23.81 2.60 -16.58
C LYS A 39 22.77 2.27 -17.66
N SER A 40 22.77 1.07 -18.24
CA SER A 40 21.82 0.66 -19.28
C SER A 40 20.51 0.06 -18.75
N LEU A 41 20.36 -0.07 -17.43
CA LEU A 41 19.17 -0.65 -16.80
C LEU A 41 18.11 0.43 -16.51
N SER A 42 16.83 0.05 -16.65
CA SER A 42 15.71 0.87 -16.19
C SER A 42 15.75 1.05 -14.67
N PHE A 43 15.07 2.09 -14.18
CA PHE A 43 15.01 2.37 -12.74
C PHE A 43 14.40 1.20 -11.94
N GLY A 44 13.28 0.65 -12.40
CA GLY A 44 12.63 -0.51 -11.76
C GLY A 44 13.54 -1.73 -11.69
N LEU A 45 14.27 -2.02 -12.77
CA LEU A 45 15.20 -3.14 -12.80
C LEU A 45 16.40 -2.94 -11.86
N LYS A 46 16.90 -1.69 -11.74
CA LYS A 46 17.92 -1.33 -10.74
C LYS A 46 17.42 -1.59 -9.33
N ARG A 47 16.18 -1.19 -9.00
CA ARG A 47 15.54 -1.45 -7.69
C ARG A 47 15.45 -2.94 -7.39
N VAL A 48 15.00 -3.76 -8.35
CA VAL A 48 14.95 -5.22 -8.21
C VAL A 48 16.34 -5.82 -7.95
N ILE A 49 17.36 -5.40 -8.68
CA ILE A 49 18.74 -5.88 -8.48
C ILE A 49 19.32 -5.41 -7.14
N MET A 50 18.99 -4.20 -6.70
CA MET A 50 19.37 -3.69 -5.37
C MET A 50 18.71 -4.50 -4.26
N PHE A 51 17.44 -4.87 -4.41
CA PHE A 51 16.74 -5.78 -3.52
C PHE A 51 17.37 -7.18 -3.53
N ALA A 52 17.65 -7.76 -4.71
CA ALA A 52 18.35 -9.04 -4.82
C ALA A 52 19.69 -9.03 -4.07
N ARG A 53 20.43 -7.93 -4.17
CA ARG A 53 21.69 -7.71 -3.47
C ARG A 53 21.50 -7.68 -1.94
N SER A 54 20.43 -7.09 -1.42
CA SER A 54 20.20 -7.02 0.04
C SER A 54 19.82 -8.36 0.66
N VAL A 55 19.31 -9.31 -0.13
CA VAL A 55 18.78 -10.58 0.40
C VAL A 55 19.60 -11.81 0.02
N ILE A 56 20.57 -11.71 -0.90
CA ILE A 56 21.34 -12.88 -1.40
C ILE A 56 22.10 -13.67 -0.31
N HIS A 57 22.41 -13.03 0.81
CA HIS A 57 23.11 -13.65 1.94
C HIS A 57 22.17 -14.30 2.96
N ASN A 58 20.87 -14.40 2.65
CA ASN A 58 19.83 -14.98 3.50
C ASN A 58 19.81 -14.39 4.92
N PRO A 59 19.63 -13.07 5.06
CA PRO A 59 19.58 -12.42 6.38
C PRO A 59 18.38 -12.86 7.22
N ASP A 60 18.57 -12.97 8.53
CA ASP A 60 17.49 -13.21 9.51
C ASP A 60 16.60 -11.98 9.69
N ILE A 61 17.16 -10.77 9.51
CA ILE A 61 16.46 -9.49 9.63
C ILE A 61 16.75 -8.62 8.40
N ILE A 62 15.70 -8.08 7.78
CA ILE A 62 15.80 -7.24 6.58
C ILE A 62 15.13 -5.90 6.87
N LEU A 63 15.88 -4.82 6.67
CA LEU A 63 15.37 -3.45 6.74
C LEU A 63 15.25 -2.90 5.32
N LEU A 64 14.05 -2.46 4.93
CA LEU A 64 13.77 -1.93 3.59
C LEU A 64 13.21 -0.52 3.69
N ASP A 65 13.93 0.46 3.16
CA ASP A 65 13.42 1.82 3.05
C ASP A 65 12.76 2.04 1.68
N GLU A 66 11.43 2.19 1.67
CA GLU A 66 10.63 2.43 0.46
C GLU A 66 10.99 1.45 -0.68
N PRO A 67 10.87 0.12 -0.49
CA PRO A 67 11.45 -0.89 -1.39
C PRO A 67 10.87 -0.83 -2.82
N THR A 68 9.64 -0.37 -2.94
CA THR A 68 8.81 -0.38 -4.15
C THR A 68 8.43 1.02 -4.62
N ALA A 69 9.04 2.06 -4.05
CA ALA A 69 8.77 3.43 -4.45
C ALA A 69 9.26 3.72 -5.89
N ASN A 70 8.40 4.39 -6.65
CA ASN A 70 8.65 4.85 -8.03
C ASN A 70 8.99 3.72 -9.03
N ILE A 71 8.50 2.50 -8.79
CA ILE A 71 8.56 1.40 -9.76
C ILE A 71 7.15 1.00 -10.21
N ASP A 72 7.03 0.54 -11.45
CA ASP A 72 5.76 0.09 -12.00
C ASP A 72 5.20 -1.14 -11.26
N PRO A 73 3.88 -1.40 -11.38
CA PRO A 73 3.23 -2.50 -10.68
C PRO A 73 3.89 -3.86 -10.91
N LYS A 74 4.47 -4.11 -12.09
CA LYS A 74 5.11 -5.39 -12.42
C LYS A 74 6.34 -5.62 -11.53
N PHE A 75 7.29 -4.69 -11.47
CA PHE A 75 8.48 -4.88 -10.60
C PHE A 75 8.13 -4.89 -9.11
N ARG A 76 7.10 -4.13 -8.71
CA ARG A 76 6.59 -4.16 -7.33
C ARG A 76 6.09 -5.55 -6.95
N SER A 77 5.24 -6.16 -7.77
CA SER A 77 4.75 -7.52 -7.54
C SER A 77 5.90 -8.52 -7.49
N VAL A 78 6.93 -8.38 -8.32
CA VAL A 78 8.11 -9.25 -8.28
C VAL A 78 8.82 -9.20 -6.92
N ILE A 79 9.05 -8.02 -6.36
CA ILE A 79 9.70 -7.86 -5.05
C ILE A 79 8.83 -8.47 -3.94
N TRP A 80 7.54 -8.11 -3.88
CA TRP A 80 6.65 -8.61 -2.83
C TRP A 80 6.41 -10.12 -2.92
N ASN A 81 6.25 -10.66 -4.13
CA ASN A 81 6.14 -12.10 -4.32
C ASN A 81 7.40 -12.83 -3.83
N TYR A 82 8.59 -12.27 -4.08
CA TYR A 82 9.82 -12.86 -3.55
C TYR A 82 9.84 -12.80 -2.03
N ILE A 83 9.47 -11.66 -1.42
CA ILE A 83 9.38 -11.50 0.02
C ILE A 83 8.47 -12.56 0.64
N CYS A 84 7.22 -12.66 0.18
CA CYS A 84 6.24 -13.58 0.74
C CYS A 84 6.63 -15.06 0.56
N ASN A 85 7.24 -15.42 -0.58
CA ASN A 85 7.51 -16.82 -0.91
C ASN A 85 8.90 -17.31 -0.47
N SER A 86 9.91 -16.44 -0.45
CA SER A 86 11.31 -16.84 -0.25
C SER A 86 11.89 -16.37 1.09
N LEU A 87 11.25 -15.41 1.76
CA LEU A 87 11.76 -14.80 3.00
C LEU A 87 10.82 -15.02 4.19
N ASN A 88 9.98 -16.05 4.14
CA ASN A 88 9.01 -16.38 5.20
C ASN A 88 9.62 -16.72 6.57
N LYS A 89 10.93 -16.99 6.65
CA LYS A 89 11.67 -17.20 7.91
C LYS A 89 12.40 -15.95 8.41
N SER A 90 12.51 -14.91 7.58
CA SER A 90 13.19 -13.66 7.94
C SER A 90 12.19 -12.70 8.58
N THR A 91 12.67 -11.89 9.52
CA THR A 91 11.91 -10.72 10.00
C THR A 91 12.14 -9.54 9.06
N ILE A 92 11.06 -8.96 8.55
CA ILE A 92 11.14 -7.86 7.59
C ILE A 92 10.52 -6.62 8.24
N PHE A 93 11.29 -5.54 8.29
CA PHE A 93 10.83 -4.21 8.66
C PHE A 93 10.97 -3.32 7.45
N PHE A 94 9.88 -2.68 7.03
CA PHE A 94 9.91 -1.76 5.91
C PHE A 94 9.12 -0.50 6.18
N THR A 95 9.56 0.59 5.55
CA THR A 95 8.84 1.85 5.46
C THR A 95 8.20 1.95 4.09
N THR A 96 7.01 2.53 4.02
CA THR A 96 6.31 2.79 2.76
C THR A 96 5.38 3.98 2.91
N ASN A 97 5.28 4.78 1.85
CA ASN A 97 4.25 5.80 1.69
C ASN A 97 3.03 5.27 0.91
N ASN A 98 3.08 4.01 0.47
CA ASN A 98 1.99 3.34 -0.22
C ASN A 98 1.17 2.51 0.78
N PHE A 99 -0.05 2.99 1.06
CA PHE A 99 -0.96 2.34 2.01
C PHE A 99 -1.34 0.92 1.61
N ASN A 100 -1.46 0.61 0.31
CA ASN A 100 -1.78 -0.74 -0.15
C ASN A 100 -0.63 -1.70 0.16
N ASP A 101 0.62 -1.30 -0.06
CA ASP A 101 1.77 -2.14 0.24
C ASP A 101 1.86 -2.44 1.76
N ALA A 102 1.60 -1.43 2.61
CA ALA A 102 1.54 -1.63 4.06
C ALA A 102 0.38 -2.56 4.46
N GLN A 103 -0.80 -2.40 3.87
CA GLN A 103 -1.99 -3.17 4.19
C GLN A 103 -1.89 -4.63 3.73
N ASP A 104 -1.39 -4.88 2.52
CA ASP A 104 -1.42 -6.18 1.87
C ASP A 104 -0.27 -7.10 2.32
N TYR A 105 0.88 -6.53 2.67
CA TYR A 105 2.11 -7.30 2.93
C TYR A 105 2.59 -7.27 4.38
N SER A 106 1.95 -6.51 5.27
CA SER A 106 2.37 -6.41 6.68
C SER A 106 1.51 -7.26 7.61
N ASN A 107 2.15 -7.97 8.54
CA ASN A 107 1.44 -8.58 9.66
C ASN A 107 1.07 -7.56 10.75
N ARG A 108 1.85 -6.47 10.84
CA ARG A 108 1.68 -5.38 11.83
C ARG A 108 2.09 -4.07 11.19
N ILE A 109 1.32 -3.03 11.45
CA ILE A 109 1.45 -1.70 10.85
C ILE A 109 1.60 -0.69 11.98
N ALA A 110 2.56 0.22 11.82
CA ALA A 110 2.72 1.40 12.66
C ALA A 110 2.59 2.66 11.80
N ILE A 111 1.64 3.53 12.13
CA ILE A 111 1.45 4.80 11.43
C ILE A 111 2.23 5.88 12.16
N LEU A 112 3.23 6.44 11.48
CA LEU A 112 4.03 7.55 11.96
C LEU A 112 3.39 8.87 11.50
N TYR A 113 3.18 9.81 12.44
CA TYR A 113 2.66 11.14 12.15
C TYR A 113 3.29 12.16 13.11
N ASN A 114 3.83 13.26 12.57
CA ASN A 114 4.56 14.29 13.31
C ASN A 114 5.60 13.72 14.30
N GLY A 115 6.42 12.77 13.82
CA GLY A 115 7.50 12.15 14.60
C GLY A 115 7.05 11.14 15.67
N ASN A 116 5.74 10.86 15.78
CA ASN A 116 5.19 9.96 16.78
C ASN A 116 4.39 8.82 16.15
N ILE A 117 4.43 7.63 16.77
CA ILE A 117 3.58 6.51 16.37
C ILE A 117 2.17 6.78 16.88
N LYS A 118 1.24 7.07 15.98
CA LYS A 118 -0.18 7.33 16.33
C LYS A 118 -0.99 6.05 16.42
N TYR A 119 -0.74 5.12 15.50
CA TYR A 119 -1.40 3.82 15.49
C TYR A 119 -0.38 2.70 15.38
N ASN A 120 -0.70 1.57 16.00
CA ASN A 120 0.16 0.40 16.01
C ASN A 120 -0.68 -0.87 16.24
N GLY A 121 -0.67 -1.80 15.27
CA GLY A 121 -1.43 -3.03 15.38
C GLY A 121 -1.51 -3.79 14.07
N THR A 122 -2.28 -4.88 14.06
CA THR A 122 -2.72 -5.52 12.81
C THR A 122 -3.68 -4.58 12.08
N PHE A 123 -3.81 -4.71 10.76
CA PHE A 123 -4.77 -3.91 10.01
C PHE A 123 -6.20 -4.03 10.58
N GLU A 124 -6.62 -5.24 10.95
CA GLU A 124 -7.91 -5.49 11.59
C GLU A 124 -8.08 -4.71 12.91
N ASN A 125 -7.06 -4.67 13.77
CA ASN A 125 -7.11 -3.88 15.00
C ASN A 125 -7.22 -2.38 14.72
N LEU A 126 -6.52 -1.89 13.69
CA LEU A 126 -6.60 -0.49 13.29
C LEU A 126 -8.01 -0.14 12.79
N VAL A 127 -8.63 -1.01 12.00
CA VAL A 127 -10.01 -0.83 11.54
C VAL A 127 -10.99 -0.90 12.73
N ASN A 128 -10.82 -1.82 13.67
CA ASN A 128 -11.70 -1.93 14.84
C ASN A 128 -11.66 -0.68 15.74
N ASN A 129 -10.50 -0.02 15.83
CA ASN A 129 -10.36 1.25 16.54
C ASN A 129 -11.12 2.41 15.88
N THR A 130 -11.60 2.24 14.65
CA THR A 130 -12.51 3.21 14.01
C THR A 130 -13.97 3.07 14.48
N HIS A 131 -14.26 2.15 15.42
CA HIS A 131 -15.60 1.90 15.97
C HIS A 131 -16.65 1.57 14.91
N GLY A 132 -16.26 0.82 13.87
CA GLY A 132 -17.16 0.39 12.80
C GLY A 132 -17.40 1.45 11.73
N LEU A 133 -16.48 2.41 11.59
CA LEU A 133 -16.49 3.38 10.50
C LEU A 133 -16.44 2.62 9.16
N ALA A 134 -17.43 2.87 8.31
CA ALA A 134 -17.48 2.33 6.96
C ALA A 134 -17.32 3.45 5.94
N ARG A 135 -16.66 3.12 4.82
CA ARG A 135 -16.54 4.01 3.67
C ARG A 135 -17.72 3.75 2.73
N PHE A 136 -18.42 4.82 2.39
CA PHE A 136 -19.52 4.81 1.44
C PHE A 136 -19.13 5.62 0.22
N SER A 137 -19.47 5.12 -0.96
CA SER A 137 -19.28 5.80 -2.24
C SER A 137 -20.55 5.71 -3.07
N ILE A 138 -21.07 6.84 -3.50
CA ILE A 138 -22.20 6.93 -4.43
C ILE A 138 -21.66 7.46 -5.75
N ILE A 139 -21.85 6.71 -6.82
CA ILE A 139 -21.44 7.07 -8.17
C ILE A 139 -22.70 7.48 -8.92
N PHE A 140 -22.74 8.75 -9.32
CA PHE A 140 -23.80 9.32 -10.15
C PHE A 140 -23.46 9.10 -11.63
N LYS A 141 -24.49 8.97 -12.46
CA LYS A 141 -24.31 8.79 -13.91
C LYS A 141 -23.75 10.05 -14.58
N ASP A 142 -24.17 11.22 -14.10
CA ASP A 142 -23.69 12.53 -14.50
C ASP A 142 -23.01 13.24 -13.31
N LYS A 143 -22.87 14.57 -13.35
CA LYS A 143 -22.35 15.34 -12.22
C LYS A 143 -23.26 15.27 -11.00
N ILE A 144 -22.64 15.34 -9.82
CA ILE A 144 -23.35 15.39 -8.54
C ILE A 144 -24.25 16.64 -8.51
N PRO A 145 -25.55 16.51 -8.23
CA PRO A 145 -26.46 17.66 -8.21
C PRO A 145 -26.12 18.65 -7.10
N ASN A 146 -26.17 19.95 -7.42
CA ASN A 146 -25.83 21.03 -6.48
C ASN A 146 -26.70 21.02 -5.21
N ASP A 147 -27.97 20.64 -5.34
CA ASP A 147 -28.89 20.59 -4.19
C ASP A 147 -28.51 19.45 -3.24
N PHE A 148 -28.05 18.32 -3.79
CA PHE A 148 -27.50 17.23 -2.98
C PHE A 148 -26.25 17.69 -2.23
N ILE A 149 -25.30 18.35 -2.89
CA ILE A 149 -24.09 18.89 -2.26
C ILE A 149 -24.44 19.81 -1.09
N LYS A 150 -25.40 20.73 -1.26
CA LYS A 150 -25.83 21.64 -0.19
C LYS A 150 -26.40 20.91 1.02
N ILE A 151 -27.27 19.93 0.79
CA ILE A 151 -27.91 19.16 1.87
C ILE A 151 -26.86 18.38 2.66
N ILE A 152 -25.93 17.74 1.96
CA ILE A 152 -24.87 16.91 2.56
C ILE A 152 -23.85 17.76 3.32
N SER A 153 -23.45 18.92 2.80
CA SER A 153 -22.54 19.83 3.49
C SER A 153 -23.08 20.37 4.81
N LEU A 154 -24.40 20.32 5.02
CA LEU A 154 -25.06 20.73 6.25
C LEU A 154 -25.28 19.57 7.24
N ASN A 155 -24.90 18.34 6.87
CA ASN A 155 -25.13 17.17 7.71
C ASN A 155 -23.93 16.92 8.66
N PRO A 156 -24.08 17.16 9.98
CA PRO A 156 -22.98 17.03 10.94
C PRO A 156 -22.58 15.58 11.23
N LYS A 157 -23.36 14.59 10.76
CA LYS A 157 -23.09 13.17 11.00
C LYS A 157 -22.19 12.54 9.94
N ILE A 158 -21.86 13.29 8.90
CA ILE A 158 -21.01 12.81 7.81
C ILE A 158 -19.57 13.17 8.13
N ILE A 159 -18.71 12.16 8.17
CA ILE A 159 -17.28 12.33 8.38
C ILE A 159 -16.59 12.34 7.02
N ASN A 160 -15.67 13.29 6.82
CA ASN A 160 -14.81 13.44 5.64
C ASN A 160 -15.55 13.27 4.30
N SER A 161 -16.63 14.05 4.12
CA SER A 161 -17.31 14.14 2.84
C SER A 161 -16.36 14.69 1.77
N SER A 162 -16.28 13.99 0.64
CA SER A 162 -15.52 14.43 -0.52
C SER A 162 -16.35 14.25 -1.79
N PHE A 163 -16.26 15.23 -2.67
CA PHE A 163 -16.96 15.27 -3.94
C PHE A 163 -15.92 15.32 -5.06
N SER A 164 -15.90 14.32 -5.93
CA SER A 164 -14.99 14.24 -7.08
C SER A 164 -15.78 13.89 -8.33
N ASP A 165 -15.96 14.84 -9.24
CA ASP A 165 -16.73 14.73 -10.48
C ASP A 165 -18.16 14.19 -10.29
N ASN A 166 -18.36 12.88 -10.46
CA ASN A 166 -19.61 12.17 -10.30
C ASN A 166 -19.62 11.24 -9.07
N ILE A 167 -18.58 11.27 -8.24
CA ILE A 167 -18.43 10.39 -7.08
C ILE A 167 -18.53 11.20 -5.79
N PHE A 168 -19.47 10.81 -4.93
CA PHE A 168 -19.56 11.29 -3.57
C PHE A 168 -19.06 10.22 -2.61
N LYS A 169 -18.03 10.53 -1.81
CA LYS A 169 -17.49 9.61 -0.80
C LYS A 169 -17.64 10.21 0.59
N PHE A 170 -17.98 9.37 1.56
CA PHE A 170 -18.06 9.76 2.96
C PHE A 170 -17.87 8.58 3.90
N TYR A 171 -17.71 8.89 5.18
CA TYR A 171 -17.57 7.90 6.23
C TYR A 171 -18.68 8.06 7.27
N SER A 172 -19.17 6.94 7.79
CA SER A 172 -20.15 6.92 8.86
C SER A 172 -20.01 5.64 9.69
N VAL A 173 -20.18 5.77 11.00
CA VAL A 173 -20.35 4.64 11.93
C VAL A 173 -21.82 4.19 12.00
N ASP A 174 -22.75 5.04 11.57
CA ASP A 174 -24.19 4.76 11.56
C ASP A 174 -24.64 4.35 10.15
N LYS A 175 -24.97 3.07 9.98
CA LYS A 175 -25.52 2.54 8.71
C LYS A 175 -26.84 3.20 8.34
N LEU A 176 -27.65 3.65 9.29
CA LEU A 176 -28.91 4.36 9.01
C LEU A 176 -28.66 5.70 8.33
N GLU A 177 -27.55 6.35 8.66
CA GLU A 177 -27.16 7.61 8.05
C GLU A 177 -26.86 7.42 6.55
N CYS A 178 -26.22 6.31 6.17
CA CYS A 178 -26.05 5.95 4.77
C CYS A 178 -27.40 5.85 4.04
N PHE A 179 -28.39 5.15 4.62
CA PHE A 179 -29.71 5.04 4.00
C PHE A 179 -30.42 6.40 3.87
N ARG A 180 -30.22 7.34 4.80
CA ARG A 180 -30.77 8.70 4.70
C ARG A 180 -30.15 9.45 3.52
N ILE A 181 -28.85 9.38 3.38
CA ILE A 181 -28.10 10.00 2.28
C ILE A 181 -28.50 9.37 0.94
N LEU A 182 -28.59 8.05 0.88
CA LEU A 182 -29.05 7.33 -0.31
C LEU A 182 -30.46 7.78 -0.71
N LYS A 183 -31.39 7.92 0.24
CA LYS A 183 -32.74 8.45 -0.05
C LYS A 183 -32.72 9.85 -0.67
N GLN A 184 -31.77 10.69 -0.29
CA GLN A 184 -31.62 12.02 -0.90
C GLN A 184 -31.01 11.92 -2.29
N ALA A 185 -30.05 11.00 -2.49
CA ALA A 185 -29.41 10.75 -3.78
C ALA A 185 -30.35 10.09 -4.81
N LEU A 186 -31.38 9.35 -4.36
CA LEU A 186 -32.38 8.72 -5.24
C LEU A 186 -33.20 9.74 -6.06
N ASN A 187 -33.19 11.01 -5.69
CA ASN A 187 -33.75 12.08 -6.53
C ASN A 187 -32.87 12.36 -7.78
N SER A 188 -31.82 11.59 -8.00
CA SER A 188 -30.80 11.74 -9.05
C SER A 188 -30.51 10.39 -9.71
N GLU A 189 -29.95 10.39 -10.92
CA GLU A 189 -29.54 9.15 -11.59
C GLU A 189 -28.23 8.61 -10.97
N ILE A 190 -28.36 7.58 -10.14
CA ILE A 190 -27.25 6.84 -9.56
C ILE A 190 -26.85 5.72 -10.52
N GLU A 191 -25.56 5.61 -10.80
CA GLU A 191 -24.96 4.53 -11.59
C GLU A 191 -24.59 3.34 -10.70
N ASP A 192 -23.96 3.59 -9.54
CA ASP A 192 -23.50 2.54 -8.64
C ASP A 192 -23.35 3.03 -7.18
N ILE A 193 -23.35 2.09 -6.24
CA ILE A 193 -23.15 2.34 -4.80
C ILE A 193 -22.16 1.30 -4.26
N ASP A 194 -21.06 1.77 -3.70
CA ASP A 194 -20.04 0.95 -3.06
C ASP A 194 -20.01 1.18 -1.55
N ILE A 195 -19.98 0.08 -0.81
CA ILE A 195 -19.84 0.05 0.65
C ILE A 195 -18.65 -0.84 0.96
N SER A 196 -17.63 -0.26 1.59
CA SER A 196 -16.41 -0.99 1.93
C SER A 196 -15.95 -0.67 3.35
N ASN A 197 -15.13 -1.55 3.88
CA ASN A 197 -14.42 -1.29 5.13
C ASN A 197 -13.41 -0.15 4.91
N CYS A 198 -13.07 0.57 5.97
CA CYS A 198 -12.02 1.58 5.91
C CYS A 198 -10.70 0.94 5.48
N SER A 199 -10.03 1.59 4.53
CA SER A 199 -8.65 1.28 4.15
C SER A 199 -7.67 1.92 5.14
N LEU A 200 -6.40 1.51 5.05
CA LEU A 200 -5.34 2.14 5.85
C LEU A 200 -5.16 3.64 5.51
N GLU A 201 -5.38 4.02 4.26
CA GLU A 201 -5.36 5.42 3.82
C GLU A 201 -6.45 6.24 4.51
N ASP A 202 -7.65 5.66 4.69
CA ASP A 202 -8.77 6.32 5.34
C ASP A 202 -8.49 6.57 6.82
N ILE A 203 -7.89 5.58 7.49
CA ILE A 203 -7.45 5.69 8.89
C ILE A 203 -6.40 6.79 9.03
N PHE A 204 -5.46 6.89 8.08
CA PHE A 204 -4.45 7.94 8.08
C PHE A 204 -5.06 9.34 7.92
N LYS A 205 -5.98 9.52 6.95
CA LYS A 205 -6.68 10.80 6.72
C LYS A 205 -7.49 11.24 7.95
N GLY A 206 -8.03 10.30 8.72
CA GLY A 206 -8.68 10.61 10.00
C GLY A 206 -7.76 11.33 10.99
N ILE A 207 -6.45 11.00 11.02
CA ILE A 207 -5.47 11.63 11.91
C ILE A 207 -5.29 13.12 11.58
N GLU A 208 -5.27 13.47 10.29
CA GLU A 208 -5.06 14.86 9.87
C GLU A 208 -6.17 15.80 10.36
N ILE A 209 -7.37 15.25 10.59
CA ILE A 209 -8.57 16.01 10.93
C ILE A 209 -8.76 16.12 12.44
N ASP A 210 -8.41 15.08 13.21
CA ASP A 210 -8.40 15.17 14.68
C ASP A 210 -7.35 16.16 15.22
N ASN A 211 -6.34 16.53 14.40
CA ASN A 211 -5.25 17.43 14.80
C ASN A 211 -5.28 18.80 14.09
N GLY A 212 -6.32 19.10 13.29
CA GLY A 212 -6.51 20.38 12.60
C GLY A 212 -7.62 21.22 13.23
#